data_AF-A0A2G2A9J4-F1
#
_entry.id   AF-A0A2G2A9J4-F1
#
_cell.length_a   1.000
_cell.length_b   1.000
_cell.length_c   1.000
_cell.angle_alpha   90.00
_cell.angle_beta   90.00
_cell.angle_gamma   90.00
#
_symmetry.space_group_name_H-M   'P 1'
#
loop_
_entity.id
_entity.type
_entity.pdbx_description
1 polymer ?
#
loop_
_entity_poly.entity_id
_entity_poly.type
_entity_poly.pdbx_seq_one_letter_code
_entity_poly.pdbx_strand_id
1 'polypeptide(L)'
;MRDTLRRYRDEVTVSKKGVQQETYKINKLMRHKICDYSLARLTANKIAKLRNELSLSSAPATVNKYLTLISVAVNTARNEWGIHLPHYEPKIKLPDKYLNNRAYN
;
A
#
# COMPACT_ATOMS: atom_id res chain seq x y z
N MET A 1 4.54 -5.15 -1.29
CA MET A 1 4.18 -4.19 -0.23
C MET A 1 5.37 -3.37 0.22
N ARG A 2 6.56 -3.98 0.39
CA ARG A 2 7.81 -3.30 0.74
C ARG A 2 8.10 -2.04 -0.09
N ASP A 3 7.97 -2.14 -1.41
CA ASP A 3 8.20 -1.01 -2.33
C ASP A 3 7.22 0.15 -2.07
N THR A 4 5.94 -0.18 -1.91
CA THR A 4 4.87 0.75 -1.54
C THR A 4 5.17 1.54 -0.26
N LEU A 5 5.64 0.84 0.79
CA LEU A 5 6.00 1.48 2.06
C LEU A 5 7.24 2.37 1.91
N ARG A 6 8.22 1.95 1.10
CA ARG A 6 9.40 2.77 0.80
C ARG A 6 8.99 4.05 0.07
N ARG A 7 8.18 3.94 -0.97
CA ARG A 7 7.66 5.09 -1.71
C ARG A 7 6.83 6.01 -0.81
N TYR A 8 6.00 5.44 0.08
CA TYR A 8 5.21 6.23 1.03
C TYR A 8 6.10 7.03 1.99
N ARG A 9 7.18 6.41 2.47
CA ARG A 9 8.18 7.10 3.29
C ARG A 9 8.82 8.28 2.54
N ASP A 10 9.22 8.05 1.30
CA ASP A 10 10.03 8.99 0.53
C ASP A 10 9.20 10.12 -0.10
N GLU A 11 7.94 9.87 -0.45
CA GLU A 11 7.06 10.87 -1.09
C GLU A 11 6.06 11.53 -0.12
N VAL A 12 5.56 10.80 0.90
CA VAL A 12 4.48 11.28 1.78
C VAL A 12 5.00 11.61 3.18
N THR A 13 5.75 10.70 3.80
CA THR A 13 6.24 10.90 5.17
C THR A 13 7.24 12.05 5.28
N VAL A 14 8.00 12.33 4.22
CA VAL A 14 9.00 13.42 4.18
C VAL A 14 8.39 14.80 4.46
N SER A 15 7.14 15.02 4.04
CA SER A 15 6.45 16.31 4.19
C SER A 15 5.76 16.49 5.55
N LYS A 16 5.85 15.51 6.46
CA LYS A 16 5.18 15.54 7.77
C LYS A 16 6.11 16.04 8.87
N LYS A 17 5.55 16.80 9.82
CA LYS A 17 6.24 17.25 11.06
C LYS A 17 6.87 16.09 11.88
N GLY A 18 6.36 14.86 11.73
CA GLY A 18 6.82 13.65 12.43
C GLY A 18 7.71 12.71 11.60
N VAL A 19 8.41 13.21 10.57
CA VAL A 19 9.14 12.40 9.57
C VAL A 19 10.07 11.35 10.19
N GLN A 20 10.89 11.70 11.19
CA GLN A 20 11.89 10.78 11.74
C GLN A 20 11.23 9.59 12.46
N GLN A 21 10.21 9.84 13.28
CA GLN A 21 9.52 8.79 14.01
C GLN A 21 8.71 7.89 13.09
N GLU A 22 8.07 8.46 12.07
CA GLU A 22 7.29 7.69 11.08
C GLU A 22 8.22 6.88 10.18
N THR A 23 9.35 7.46 9.73
CA THR A 23 10.41 6.77 8.98
C THR A 23 10.97 5.59 9.76
N TYR A 24 11.29 5.77 11.05
CA TYR A 24 11.78 4.67 11.88
C TYR A 24 10.77 3.52 11.96
N LYS A 25 9.48 3.84 12.14
CA LYS A 25 8.40 2.84 12.16
C LYS A 25 8.26 2.15 10.80
N ILE A 26 8.28 2.88 9.69
CA ILE A 26 8.21 2.29 8.35
C ILE A 26 9.37 1.33 8.13
N ASN A 27 10.59 1.76 8.45
CA ASN A 27 11.79 0.93 8.31
C ASN A 27 11.71 -0.32 9.21
N LYS A 28 11.21 -0.20 10.44
CA LYS A 28 10.98 -1.35 11.32
C LYS A 28 9.90 -2.29 10.76
N LEU A 29 8.79 -1.74 10.27
CA LEU A 29 7.70 -2.51 9.66
C LEU A 29 8.17 -3.28 8.43
N MET A 30 9.01 -2.66 7.60
CA MET A 30 9.63 -3.30 6.44
C MET A 30 10.47 -4.53 6.82
N ARG A 31 10.95 -4.68 8.05
CA ARG A 31 11.68 -5.90 8.47
C ARG A 31 10.77 -7.10 8.72
N HIS A 32 9.45 -6.90 8.79
CA HIS A 32 8.50 -8.00 8.98
C HIS A 32 8.18 -8.71 7.66
N LYS A 33 7.99 -10.03 7.73
CA LYS A 33 7.65 -10.90 6.59
C LYS A 33 6.38 -10.49 5.85
N ILE A 34 5.49 -9.73 6.48
CA ILE A 34 4.28 -9.22 5.81
C ILE A 34 4.62 -8.31 4.62
N CYS A 35 5.75 -7.61 4.67
CA CYS A 35 6.16 -6.69 3.62
C CYS A 35 6.68 -7.40 2.36
N ASP A 36 7.04 -8.68 2.48
CA ASP A 36 7.52 -9.52 1.37
C ASP A 36 6.38 -9.98 0.47
N TYR A 37 5.14 -9.93 0.94
CA TYR A 37 3.99 -10.18 0.09
C TYR A 37 3.73 -9.01 -0.87
N SER A 38 3.25 -9.33 -2.07
CA SER A 38 2.69 -8.32 -2.97
C SER A 38 1.43 -7.73 -2.36
N LEU A 39 1.08 -6.49 -2.75
CA LEU A 39 -0.17 -5.85 -2.29
C LEU A 39 -1.40 -6.71 -2.64
N ALA A 40 -1.37 -7.41 -3.77
CA ALA A 40 -2.44 -8.31 -4.21
C ALA A 40 -2.64 -9.54 -3.33
N ARG A 41 -1.59 -9.99 -2.65
CA ARG A 41 -1.64 -11.17 -1.77
C ARG A 41 -1.83 -10.77 -0.31
N LEU A 42 -1.99 -9.48 -0.02
CA LEU A 42 -2.25 -8.98 1.32
C LEU A 42 -3.71 -9.23 1.67
N THR A 43 -3.95 -10.15 2.60
CA THR A 43 -5.30 -10.50 3.07
C THR A 43 -5.49 -10.08 4.53
N ALA A 44 -6.74 -9.92 4.96
CA ALA A 44 -7.07 -9.63 6.36
C ALA A 44 -6.42 -10.63 7.33
N ASN A 45 -6.32 -11.90 6.95
CA ASN A 45 -5.69 -12.94 7.76
C ASN A 45 -4.18 -12.70 7.99
N LYS A 46 -3.46 -12.21 6.97
CA LYS A 46 -2.04 -11.86 7.12
C LYS A 46 -1.85 -10.65 8.03
N ILE A 47 -2.75 -9.66 7.94
CA ILE A 47 -2.75 -8.48 8.82
C ILE A 47 -3.06 -8.89 10.26
N ALA A 48 -4.03 -9.78 10.48
CA ALA A 48 -4.34 -10.32 11.80
C ALA A 48 -3.14 -11.09 12.41
N LYS A 49 -2.42 -11.86 11.59
CA LYS A 49 -1.19 -12.54 12.01
C LYS A 49 -0.10 -11.54 12.44
N LEU A 50 0.14 -10.50 11.63
CA LEU A 50 1.08 -9.43 12.01
C LEU A 50 0.66 -8.76 13.32
N ARG A 51 -0.63 -8.45 13.50
CA ARG A 51 -1.14 -7.86 14.74
C ARG A 51 -0.79 -8.73 15.93
N ASN A 52 -1.05 -10.03 15.84
CA ASN A 52 -0.75 -10.98 16.91
C ASN A 52 0.77 -11.04 17.19
N GLU A 53 1.61 -11.08 16.15
CA GLU A 53 3.08 -11.03 16.28
C GLU A 53 3.57 -9.75 16.97
N LEU A 54 3.01 -8.59 16.60
CA LEU A 54 3.37 -7.30 17.20
C LEU A 54 2.88 -7.18 18.65
N SER A 55 1.69 -7.71 18.97
CA SER A 55 1.14 -7.70 20.33
C SER A 55 2.00 -8.45 21.35
N LEU A 56 2.86 -9.38 20.91
CA LEU A 56 3.78 -10.08 21.81
C LEU A 56 4.94 -9.20 22.30
N SER A 57 5.27 -8.12 21.58
CA SER A 57 6.47 -7.31 21.84
C SER A 57 6.21 -5.81 21.92
N SER A 58 4.99 -5.36 21.65
CA SER A 58 4.63 -3.95 21.54
C SER A 58 3.30 -3.64 22.23
N ALA A 59 3.21 -2.47 22.85
CA ALA A 59 1.97 -1.99 23.46
C ALA A 59 0.84 -1.85 22.42
N PRO A 60 -0.45 -2.00 22.82
CA PRO A 60 -1.60 -1.94 21.91
C PRO A 60 -1.64 -0.67 21.04
N ALA A 61 -1.32 0.48 21.63
CA ALA A 61 -1.25 1.75 20.90
C ALA A 61 -0.18 1.74 19.79
N THR A 62 0.93 1.06 20.03
CA THR A 62 2.01 0.90 19.04
C THR A 62 1.58 -0.05 17.93
N VAL A 63 0.93 -1.17 18.26
CA VAL A 63 0.36 -2.10 17.27
C VAL A 63 -0.61 -1.38 16.34
N ASN A 64 -1.55 -0.62 16.90
CA ASN A 64 -2.52 0.16 16.13
C ASN A 64 -1.84 1.17 15.19
N LYS A 65 -0.78 1.86 15.65
CA LYS A 65 -0.01 2.78 14.79
C LYS A 65 0.58 2.06 13.57
N TYR A 66 1.10 0.84 13.72
CA TYR A 66 1.60 0.07 12.59
C TYR A 66 0.48 -0.34 11.62
N LEU A 67 -0.65 -0.81 12.14
CA LEU A 67 -1.80 -1.21 11.31
C LEU A 67 -2.38 -0.02 10.54
N THR A 68 -2.52 1.14 11.19
CA THR A 68 -2.94 2.38 10.55
C THR A 68 -1.97 2.78 9.45
N LEU A 69 -0.66 2.68 9.70
CA LEU A 69 0.36 3.03 8.70
C LEU A 69 0.29 2.12 7.46
N ILE A 70 0.04 0.82 7.64
CA ILE A 70 -0.23 -0.10 6.53
C ILE A 70 -1.46 0.36 5.75
N SER A 71 -2.57 0.63 6.45
CA SER A 71 -3.83 1.01 5.82
C SER A 71 -3.69 2.27 4.97
N VAL A 72 -3.08 3.32 5.52
CA VAL A 72 -2.87 4.58 4.81
C VAL A 72 -1.93 4.40 3.62
N ALA A 73 -0.79 3.70 3.79
CA ALA A 73 0.14 3.48 2.68
C ALA A 73 -0.49 2.67 1.53
N VAL A 74 -1.32 1.66 1.84
CA VAL A 74 -2.05 0.87 0.83
C VAL A 74 -3.12 1.72 0.13
N ASN A 75 -3.83 2.57 0.88
CA ASN A 75 -4.84 3.45 0.29
C ASN A 75 -4.21 4.53 -0.59
N THR A 76 -3.13 5.17 -0.17
CA THR A 76 -2.33 6.08 -1.01
C THR A 76 -1.86 5.37 -2.28
N ALA A 77 -1.36 4.15 -2.16
CA ALA A 77 -0.91 3.37 -3.31
C ALA A 77 -2.03 3.05 -4.32
N ARG A 78 -3.25 2.82 -3.81
CA ARG A 78 -4.43 2.57 -4.65
C ARG A 78 -4.92 3.85 -5.32
N ASN A 79 -5.00 4.94 -4.56
CA ASN A 79 -5.67 6.17 -4.99
C ASN A 79 -4.75 7.13 -5.76
N GLU A 80 -3.50 7.30 -5.31
CA GLU A 80 -2.58 8.31 -5.83
C GLU A 80 -1.60 7.72 -6.85
N TRP A 81 -1.14 6.48 -6.65
CA TRP A 81 -0.16 5.86 -7.54
C TRP A 81 -0.78 4.94 -8.58
N GLY A 82 -2.09 4.74 -8.55
CA GLY A 82 -2.79 3.89 -9.50
C GLY A 82 -2.19 2.48 -9.59
N ILE A 83 -1.62 1.95 -8.49
CA ILE A 83 -1.11 0.57 -8.47
C ILE A 83 -2.32 -0.34 -8.60
N HIS A 84 -2.64 -0.65 -9.85
CA HIS A 84 -3.63 -1.64 -10.23
C HIS A 84 -3.16 -2.98 -9.68
N LEU A 85 -3.80 -3.43 -8.59
CA LEU A 85 -4.04 -4.86 -8.42
C LEU A 85 -4.59 -5.36 -9.76
N PRO A 86 -4.08 -6.47 -10.32
CA PRO A 86 -4.43 -6.88 -11.68
C PRO A 86 -5.94 -6.80 -11.83
N HIS A 87 -6.37 -5.84 -12.65
CA HIS A 87 -7.75 -5.73 -13.06
C HIS A 87 -8.06 -7.06 -13.73
N TYR A 88 -9.00 -7.82 -13.17
CA TYR A 88 -9.60 -8.89 -13.93
C TYR A 88 -10.38 -8.20 -15.04
N GLU A 89 -9.79 -8.10 -16.23
CA GLU A 89 -10.50 -7.68 -17.43
C GLU A 89 -11.51 -8.78 -17.77
N PRO A 90 -12.82 -8.54 -17.73
CA PRO A 90 -13.74 -9.40 -18.46
C PRO A 90 -13.41 -9.22 -19.94
N LYS A 91 -12.93 -10.29 -20.59
CA LYS A 91 -12.68 -10.32 -22.04
C LYS A 91 -13.98 -10.04 -22.80
N ILE A 92 -14.27 -8.78 -23.06
CA ILE A 92 -15.33 -8.37 -23.98
C ILE A 92 -14.65 -7.47 -25.01
N LYS A 93 -14.32 -8.06 -26.17
CA LYS A 93 -13.82 -7.30 -27.33
C LYS A 93 -14.93 -6.39 -27.83
N LEU A 94 -14.78 -5.08 -27.69
CA LEU A 94 -15.61 -4.11 -28.37
C LEU A 94 -15.01 -3.82 -29.77
N PRO A 95 -15.82 -3.78 -30.85
CA PRO A 95 -15.32 -3.61 -32.22
C PRO A 95 -14.83 -2.18 -32.50
N ASP A 96 -13.81 -2.07 -33.37
CA ASP A 96 -12.95 -0.91 -33.71
C ASP A 96 -13.62 0.42 -34.08
N LYS A 97 -14.95 0.48 -34.17
CA LYS A 97 -15.68 1.67 -34.64
C LYS A 97 -15.78 2.83 -33.64
N TYR A 98 -15.15 2.73 -32.46
CA TYR A 98 -15.21 3.77 -31.41
C TYR A 98 -13.89 4.50 -31.16
N LEU A 99 -12.83 4.23 -31.93
CA LEU A 99 -11.49 4.84 -31.74
C LEU A 99 -11.17 5.96 -32.74
N ASN A 100 -12.14 6.77 -33.18
CA ASN A 100 -11.80 7.92 -34.02
C ASN A 100 -12.68 9.14 -33.76
N ASN A 101 -12.18 10.06 -32.93
CA ASN A 101 -12.29 11.50 -33.19
C ASN A 101 -11.39 12.31 -32.25
N ARG A 102 -10.15 12.58 -32.68
CA ARG A 102 -9.39 13.78 -32.31
C ARG A 102 -8.13 13.90 -33.18
N ALA A 103 -8.32 14.42 -34.39
CA ALA A 103 -7.41 15.33 -35.07
C ALA A 103 -7.95 15.60 -36.48
N TYR A 104 -8.64 16.73 -36.67
CA TYR A 104 -8.49 17.71 -37.77
C TYR A 104 -9.74 18.62 -37.83
N ASN A 105 -9.48 19.91 -37.56
CA ASN A 105 -10.36 21.10 -37.54
C ASN A 105 -11.30 21.26 -36.35
#